data_AF-A0A6N7C8U2-F1
#
_entry.id   AF-A0A6N7C8U2-F1
#
_cell.length_a   1.000
_cell.length_b   1.000
_cell.length_c   1.000
_cell.angle_alpha   90.00
_cell.angle_beta   90.00
_cell.angle_gamma   90.00
#
_symmetry.space_group_name_H-M   'P 1'
#
loop_
_entity.id
_entity.type
_entity.pdbx_description
1 polymer ?
#
loop_
_entity_poly.entity_id
_entity_poly.type
_entity_poly.pdbx_seq_one_letter_code
_entity_poly.pdbx_strand_id
1 'polypeptide(L)'
;MDLVLQPGEVVGLTGENGSGKSTLMKILVGEYRPDAGTVTRSGRLGYCPQQPVVYERLTCDEHFELFGCAYRMTPNEERRSRRGLYAALGFERYAGTRADRLSGGTLAKLNLGLAMLADPEVLLLDEPYSGFDWDTYLRFWELVAHRRHTGTRC
;
A
#
# COMPACT_ATOMS: atom_id res chain seq x y z
N MET A 1 21.27 12.52 -2.67
CA MET A 1 20.70 11.37 -3.38
C MET A 1 19.70 11.94 -4.34
N ASP A 2 19.82 11.62 -5.63
CA ASP A 2 18.91 12.10 -6.67
C ASP A 2 18.13 10.91 -7.21
N LEU A 3 16.81 10.97 -7.09
CA LEU A 3 15.89 9.93 -7.56
C LEU A 3 14.77 10.60 -8.34
N VAL A 4 14.51 10.10 -9.55
CA VAL A 4 13.37 10.52 -10.37
C VAL A 4 12.60 9.26 -10.72
N LEU A 5 11.29 9.25 -10.45
CA LEU A 5 10.39 8.13 -10.75
C LEU A 5 9.38 8.56 -11.81
N GLN A 6 9.43 7.92 -12.99
CA GLN A 6 8.54 8.15 -14.11
C GLN A 6 7.31 7.21 -14.07
N PRO A 7 6.22 7.55 -14.79
CA PRO A 7 5.06 6.67 -14.97
C PRO A 7 5.47 5.28 -15.47
N GLY A 8 4.97 4.22 -14.82
CA GLY A 8 5.27 2.84 -15.18
C GLY A 8 6.70 2.37 -14.84
N GLU A 9 7.45 3.14 -14.06
CA GLU A 9 8.66 2.63 -13.42
C GLU A 9 8.31 1.92 -12.10
N VAL A 10 9.20 0.99 -11.70
CA VAL A 10 9.19 0.34 -10.40
C VAL A 10 10.63 0.41 -9.90
N VAL A 11 10.85 1.04 -8.75
CA VAL A 11 12.19 1.21 -8.18
C VAL A 11 12.30 0.45 -6.87
N GLY A 12 13.29 -0.45 -6.79
CA GLY A 12 13.65 -1.13 -5.55
C GLY A 12 14.69 -0.34 -4.77
N LEU A 13 14.37 0.03 -3.52
CA LEU A 13 15.35 0.61 -2.60
C LEU A 13 16.02 -0.52 -1.79
N THR A 14 17.27 -0.82 -2.11
CA THR A 14 18.05 -1.87 -1.45
C THR A 14 19.19 -1.30 -0.60
N GLY A 15 19.53 -1.99 0.48
CA GLY A 15 20.54 -1.54 1.45
C GLY A 15 20.43 -2.32 2.76
N GLU A 16 21.51 -2.33 3.53
CA GLU A 16 21.59 -3.01 4.83
C GLU A 16 20.58 -2.44 5.84
N ASN A 17 20.24 -3.21 6.86
CA ASN A 17 19.41 -2.71 7.97
C ASN A 17 20.12 -1.53 8.64
N GLY A 18 19.39 -0.44 8.84
CA GLY A 18 19.96 0.80 9.39
C GLY A 18 20.57 1.74 8.34
N SER A 19 20.56 1.40 7.05
CA SER A 19 21.03 2.30 5.97
C SER A 19 20.17 3.55 5.74
N GLY A 20 19.06 3.70 6.46
CA GLY A 20 18.17 4.87 6.37
C GLY A 20 17.02 4.73 5.37
N LYS A 21 16.77 3.53 4.82
CA LYS A 21 15.66 3.27 3.87
C LYS A 21 14.29 3.73 4.40
N SER A 22 13.93 3.30 5.61
CA SER A 22 12.65 3.68 6.21
C SER A 22 12.60 5.18 6.51
N THR A 23 13.72 5.81 6.86
CA THR A 23 13.79 7.28 7.00
C THR A 23 13.52 7.98 5.66
N LEU A 24 14.11 7.47 4.56
CA LEU A 24 13.83 7.99 3.22
C LEU A 24 12.35 7.81 2.86
N MET A 25 11.76 6.64 3.11
CA MET A 25 10.32 6.40 2.89
C MET A 25 9.47 7.41 3.67
N LYS A 26 9.78 7.65 4.95
CA LYS A 26 9.11 8.66 5.79
C LYS A 26 9.22 10.09 5.25
N ILE A 27 10.37 10.44 4.67
CA ILE A 27 10.54 11.73 3.98
C ILE A 27 9.67 11.79 2.71
N LEU A 28 9.64 10.71 1.91
CA LEU A 28 8.86 10.65 0.67
C LEU A 28 7.34 10.70 0.88
N VAL A 29 6.85 10.09 1.97
CA VAL A 29 5.43 10.19 2.38
C VAL A 29 5.09 11.52 3.04
N GLY A 30 6.09 12.35 3.36
CA GLY A 30 5.93 13.66 4.01
C GLY A 30 5.79 13.61 5.53
N GLU A 31 6.08 12.46 6.16
CA GLU A 31 6.09 12.32 7.63
C GLU A 31 7.27 13.09 8.24
N TYR A 32 8.44 13.07 7.58
CA TYR A 32 9.63 13.82 7.99
C TYR A 32 10.01 14.89 6.97
N ARG A 33 10.55 16.00 7.45
CA ARG A 33 11.17 17.03 6.61
C ARG A 33 12.61 16.64 6.30
N PRO A 34 13.07 16.77 5.04
CA PRO A 34 14.48 16.56 4.74
C PRO A 34 15.32 17.69 5.35
N ASP A 35 16.51 17.37 5.85
CA ASP A 35 17.46 18.36 6.38
C ASP A 35 18.01 19.28 5.27
N ALA A 36 18.10 18.76 4.04
CA ALA A 36 18.50 19.48 2.84
C ALA A 36 17.86 18.87 1.57
N GLY A 37 17.79 19.64 0.49
CA GLY A 37 17.21 19.20 -0.79
C GLY A 37 15.70 19.43 -0.87
N THR A 38 15.03 18.82 -1.86
CA THR A 38 13.60 18.99 -2.10
C THR A 38 12.97 17.71 -2.60
N VAL A 39 11.76 17.40 -2.11
CA VAL A 39 10.92 16.31 -2.62
C VAL A 39 9.74 16.94 -3.34
N THR A 40 9.59 16.64 -4.63
CA THR A 40 8.45 17.07 -5.43
C THR A 40 7.67 15.85 -5.88
N ARG A 41 6.37 15.81 -5.61
CA ARG A 41 5.46 14.74 -6.03
C ARG A 41 4.18 15.33 -6.59
N SER A 42 3.63 14.68 -7.62
CA SER A 42 2.27 14.94 -8.11
C SER A 42 1.41 13.69 -7.89
N GLY A 43 0.10 13.88 -7.77
CA GLY A 43 -0.85 12.79 -7.54
C GLY A 43 -0.95 12.29 -6.10
N ARG A 44 -1.89 11.38 -5.91
CA ARG A 44 -2.10 10.62 -4.68
C ARG A 44 -0.97 9.63 -4.47
N LEU A 45 -0.67 9.44 -3.19
CA LEU A 45 0.32 8.50 -2.70
C LEU A 45 -0.39 7.43 -1.90
N GLY A 46 -0.16 6.17 -2.25
CA GLY A 46 -0.42 5.04 -1.39
C GLY A 46 0.85 4.68 -0.64
N TYR A 47 0.72 4.35 0.64
CA TYR A 47 1.86 3.89 1.45
C TYR A 47 1.48 2.62 2.22
N CYS A 48 2.26 1.57 2.00
CA CYS A 48 2.19 0.32 2.74
C CYS A 48 3.43 0.22 3.65
N PRO A 49 3.33 0.59 4.94
CA PRO A 49 4.44 0.51 5.87
C PRO A 49 4.78 -0.95 6.22
N GLN A 50 6.02 -1.20 6.62
CA GLN A 50 6.48 -2.53 7.10
C GLN A 50 5.66 -3.02 8.29
N GLN A 51 5.33 -2.13 9.22
CA GLN A 51 4.40 -2.39 10.30
C GLN A 51 3.01 -1.82 9.94
N PRO A 52 1.98 -2.68 9.76
CA PRO A 52 0.63 -2.23 9.46
C PRO A 52 0.11 -1.25 10.51
N VAL A 53 -0.41 -0.10 10.06
CA VAL A 53 -1.09 0.87 10.92
C VAL A 53 -2.59 0.64 10.80
N VAL A 54 -3.12 -0.24 11.64
CA VAL A 54 -4.52 -0.66 11.64
C VAL A 54 -5.17 -0.43 12.99
N TYR A 55 -6.50 -0.27 13.00
CA TYR A 55 -7.29 -0.23 14.21
C TYR A 55 -7.72 -1.64 14.58
N GLU A 56 -7.10 -2.21 15.61
CA GLU A 56 -7.28 -3.61 16.05
C GLU A 56 -8.75 -4.06 16.18
N ARG A 57 -9.65 -3.14 16.57
CA ARG A 57 -11.07 -3.45 16.80
C ARG A 57 -11.96 -3.33 15.58
N LEU A 58 -11.46 -2.77 14.48
CA LEU A 58 -12.19 -2.65 13.24
C LEU A 58 -12.00 -3.91 12.38
N THR A 59 -13.06 -4.29 11.69
CA THR A 59 -13.08 -5.32 10.64
C THR A 59 -12.37 -4.84 9.38
N CYS A 60 -12.06 -5.74 8.45
CA CYS A 60 -11.47 -5.35 7.17
C CYS A 60 -12.40 -4.41 6.39
N ASP A 61 -13.70 -4.68 6.37
CA ASP A 61 -14.70 -3.82 5.74
C ASP A 61 -14.72 -2.41 6.34
N GLU A 62 -14.74 -2.31 7.67
CA GLU A 62 -14.71 -1.02 8.37
C GLU A 62 -13.41 -0.24 8.11
N HIS A 63 -12.27 -0.93 7.94
CA HIS A 63 -11.03 -0.27 7.53
C HIS A 63 -11.14 0.32 6.12
N PHE A 64 -11.66 -0.44 5.15
CA PHE A 64 -11.84 0.06 3.79
C PHE A 64 -12.83 1.23 3.74
N GLU A 65 -13.90 1.18 4.54
CA GLU A 65 -14.87 2.27 4.64
C GLU A 65 -14.24 3.52 5.26
N LEU A 66 -13.47 3.36 6.34
CA LEU A 66 -12.75 4.44 7.00
C LEU A 66 -11.73 5.11 6.06
N PHE A 67 -10.90 4.31 5.40
CA PHE A 67 -9.91 4.82 4.46
C PHE A 67 -10.54 5.39 3.20
N GLY A 68 -11.64 4.81 2.71
CA GLY A 68 -12.42 5.36 1.60
C GLY A 68 -12.92 6.77 1.91
N CYS A 69 -13.41 7.00 3.14
CA CYS A 69 -13.76 8.34 3.61
C CYS A 69 -12.54 9.28 3.67
N ALA A 70 -11.40 8.80 4.21
CA ALA A 70 -10.16 9.59 4.28
C ALA A 70 -9.65 10.01 2.89
N TYR A 71 -9.80 9.13 1.90
CA TYR A 71 -9.48 9.40 0.49
C TYR A 71 -10.57 10.17 -0.26
N ARG A 72 -11.69 10.53 0.40
CA ARG A 72 -12.85 11.23 -0.18
C ARG A 72 -13.48 10.49 -1.36
N MET A 73 -13.50 9.17 -1.30
CA MET A 73 -14.16 8.32 -2.29
C MET A 73 -15.67 8.33 -2.07
N THR A 74 -16.44 8.21 -3.15
CA THR A 74 -17.87 7.92 -3.03
C THR A 74 -18.07 6.47 -2.53
N PRO A 75 -19.21 6.16 -1.89
CA PRO A 75 -19.50 4.79 -1.45
C PRO A 75 -19.51 3.75 -2.58
N ASN A 76 -19.75 4.16 -3.83
CA ASN A 76 -19.71 3.25 -4.98
C ASN A 76 -18.27 2.99 -5.46
N GLU A 77 -17.40 4.01 -5.43
CA GLU A 77 -15.98 3.86 -5.76
C GLU A 77 -15.25 3.00 -4.74
N GLU A 78 -15.46 3.26 -3.44
CA GLU A 78 -14.91 2.46 -2.35
C GLU A 78 -15.32 1.00 -2.52
N ARG A 79 -16.62 0.70 -2.59
CA ARG A 79 -17.12 -0.68 -2.73
C ARG A 79 -16.57 -1.38 -3.97
N ARG A 80 -16.41 -0.67 -5.09
CA ARG A 80 -15.83 -1.25 -6.31
C ARG A 80 -14.35 -1.59 -6.09
N SER A 81 -13.59 -0.66 -5.53
CA SER A 81 -12.16 -0.84 -5.27
C SER A 81 -11.90 -1.94 -4.25
N ARG A 82 -12.59 -1.91 -3.09
CA ARG A 82 -12.55 -2.94 -2.05
C ARG A 82 -12.81 -4.34 -2.62
N ARG A 83 -13.88 -4.53 -3.39
CA ARG A 83 -14.17 -5.83 -4.03
C ARG A 83 -13.03 -6.28 -4.96
N GLY A 84 -12.49 -5.36 -5.75
CA GLY A 84 -11.34 -5.65 -6.61
C GLY A 84 -10.11 -6.11 -5.83
N LEU A 85 -9.81 -5.43 -4.72
CA LEU A 85 -8.67 -5.75 -3.85
C LEU A 85 -8.87 -7.08 -3.12
N TYR A 86 -10.08 -7.38 -2.64
CA TYR A 86 -10.39 -8.67 -2.05
C TYR A 86 -10.19 -9.82 -3.02
N ALA A 87 -10.66 -9.67 -4.26
CA ALA A 87 -10.50 -10.66 -5.32
C ALA A 87 -9.03 -10.83 -5.71
N ALA A 88 -8.31 -9.72 -5.89
CA ALA A 88 -6.91 -9.74 -6.31
C ALA A 88 -5.98 -10.36 -5.26
N LEU A 89 -6.20 -10.06 -3.98
CA LEU A 89 -5.35 -10.54 -2.88
C LEU A 89 -5.88 -11.84 -2.22
N GLY A 90 -7.08 -12.28 -2.60
CA GLY A 90 -7.66 -13.57 -2.20
C GLY A 90 -7.98 -13.67 -0.70
N PHE A 91 -8.61 -12.64 -0.11
CA PHE A 91 -8.90 -12.62 1.34
C PHE A 91 -10.32 -12.16 1.72
N GLU A 92 -11.25 -12.16 0.77
CA GLU A 92 -12.66 -11.75 0.98
C GLU A 92 -13.35 -12.47 2.14
N ARG A 93 -13.00 -13.75 2.39
CA ARG A 93 -13.56 -14.53 3.51
C ARG A 93 -13.33 -13.90 4.89
N TYR A 94 -12.40 -12.95 5.00
CA TYR A 94 -12.08 -12.22 6.23
C TYR A 94 -12.69 -10.81 6.28
N ALA A 95 -13.59 -10.45 5.36
CA ALA A 95 -14.16 -9.10 5.26
C ALA A 95 -14.72 -8.57 6.61
N GLY A 96 -15.53 -9.39 7.29
CA GLY A 96 -16.06 -9.09 8.63
C GLY A 96 -15.15 -9.46 9.80
N THR A 97 -13.88 -9.83 9.58
CA THR A 97 -12.94 -10.20 10.65
C THR A 97 -12.17 -8.98 11.13
N ARG A 98 -12.09 -8.82 12.46
CA ARG A 98 -11.31 -7.76 13.11
C ARG A 98 -9.81 -7.91 12.86
N ALA A 99 -9.12 -6.78 12.75
CA ALA A 99 -7.68 -6.77 12.49
C ALA A 99 -6.86 -7.55 13.54
N ASP A 100 -7.24 -7.50 14.81
CA ASP A 100 -6.61 -8.28 15.90
C ASP A 100 -6.81 -9.81 15.82
N ARG A 101 -7.71 -10.27 14.95
CA ARG A 101 -7.98 -11.70 14.70
C ARG A 101 -7.40 -12.20 13.39
N LEU A 102 -6.76 -11.34 12.60
CA LEU A 102 -6.14 -11.73 11.35
C LEU A 102 -4.80 -12.44 11.60
N SER A 103 -4.47 -13.41 10.74
CA SER A 103 -3.09 -13.87 10.64
C SER A 103 -2.19 -12.74 10.14
N GLY A 104 -0.90 -12.78 10.45
CA GLY A 104 0.06 -11.77 9.96
C GLY A 104 0.03 -11.60 8.44
N GLY A 105 -0.12 -12.69 7.69
CA GLY A 105 -0.26 -12.64 6.23
C GLY A 105 -1.57 -12.00 5.76
N THR A 106 -2.69 -12.25 6.43
CA THR A 106 -3.96 -11.60 6.08
C THR A 106 -3.95 -10.12 6.46
N LEU A 107 -3.30 -9.77 7.57
CA LEU A 107 -3.09 -8.39 7.96
C LEU A 107 -2.20 -7.65 6.95
N ALA A 108 -1.15 -8.30 6.42
CA ALA A 108 -0.33 -7.73 5.35
C ALA A 108 -1.15 -7.49 4.06
N LYS A 109 -2.07 -8.40 3.70
CA LYS A 109 -3.00 -8.21 2.57
C LYS A 109 -3.92 -7.01 2.80
N LEU A 110 -4.49 -6.87 4.01
CA LEU A 110 -5.28 -5.70 4.37
C LEU A 110 -4.45 -4.41 4.24
N ASN A 111 -3.25 -4.37 4.80
CA ASN A 111 -2.34 -3.23 4.75
C ASN A 111 -2.05 -2.79 3.31
N LEU A 112 -1.71 -3.74 2.44
CA LEU A 112 -1.52 -3.49 1.01
C LEU A 112 -2.81 -2.99 0.34
N GLY A 113 -3.95 -3.60 0.65
CA GLY A 113 -5.25 -3.17 0.15
C GLY A 113 -5.56 -1.70 0.50
N LEU A 114 -5.30 -1.28 1.74
CA LEU A 114 -5.53 0.10 2.18
C LEU A 114 -4.62 1.10 1.46
N ALA A 115 -3.36 0.72 1.19
CA ALA A 115 -2.44 1.54 0.41
C ALA A 115 -2.91 1.72 -1.05
N MET A 116 -3.60 0.72 -1.62
CA MET A 116 -4.04 0.73 -3.02
C MET A 116 -5.48 1.22 -3.23
N LEU A 117 -6.27 1.38 -2.15
CA LEU A 117 -7.72 1.61 -2.19
C LEU A 117 -8.15 2.75 -3.11
N ALA A 118 -7.46 3.89 -3.07
CA ALA A 118 -7.80 5.07 -3.86
C ALA A 118 -7.13 5.12 -5.24
N ASP A 119 -6.59 4.00 -5.70
CA ASP A 119 -5.82 3.87 -6.94
C ASP A 119 -4.75 4.96 -7.10
N PRO A 120 -3.76 5.01 -6.19
CA PRO A 120 -2.81 6.11 -6.14
C PRO A 120 -1.87 6.11 -7.35
N GLU A 121 -1.51 7.31 -7.82
CA GLU A 121 -0.57 7.47 -8.93
C GLU A 121 0.86 7.09 -8.56
N VAL A 122 1.22 7.14 -7.27
CA VAL A 122 2.50 6.68 -6.71
C VAL A 122 2.21 5.71 -5.56
N LEU A 123 2.82 4.53 -5.57
CA LEU A 123 2.69 3.54 -4.50
C LEU A 123 4.06 3.30 -3.84
N LEU A 124 4.17 3.55 -2.54
CA LEU A 124 5.37 3.24 -1.75
C LEU A 124 5.12 2.02 -0.88
N LEU A 125 6.03 1.06 -0.95
CA LEU A 125 5.91 -0.23 -0.28
C LEU A 125 7.17 -0.51 0.53
N ASP A 126 7.03 -0.58 1.85
CA ASP A 126 8.12 -0.93 2.76
C ASP A 126 7.94 -2.39 3.20
N GLU A 127 8.68 -3.29 2.54
CA GLU A 127 8.62 -4.76 2.75
C GLU A 127 7.18 -5.35 2.77
N PRO A 128 6.36 -5.10 1.74
CA PRO A 128 4.94 -5.41 1.76
C PRO A 128 4.63 -6.92 1.80
N TYR A 129 5.61 -7.76 1.49
CA TYR A 129 5.46 -9.21 1.30
C TYR A 129 5.99 -10.06 2.46
N SER A 130 6.51 -9.47 3.54
CA SER A 130 7.15 -10.20 4.64
C SER A 130 6.22 -11.17 5.41
N GLY A 131 4.90 -11.13 5.14
CA GLY A 131 3.92 -12.08 5.68
C GLY A 131 3.18 -12.92 4.63
N PHE A 132 3.53 -12.82 3.35
CA PHE A 132 2.80 -13.50 2.27
C PHE A 132 3.17 -14.98 2.16
N ASP A 133 2.16 -15.80 1.85
CA ASP A 133 2.40 -17.12 1.27
C ASP A 133 2.81 -16.97 -0.20
N TRP A 134 3.25 -18.08 -0.82
CA TRP A 134 3.75 -18.06 -2.19
C TRP A 134 2.70 -17.59 -3.22
N ASP A 135 1.43 -18.00 -3.04
CA ASP A 135 0.33 -17.59 -3.93
C ASP A 135 0.09 -16.07 -3.85
N THR A 136 0.08 -15.51 -2.65
CA THR A 136 -0.09 -14.07 -2.44
C THR A 136 1.10 -13.28 -2.98
N TYR A 137 2.32 -13.80 -2.84
CA TYR A 137 3.52 -13.19 -3.41
C TYR A 137 3.43 -13.08 -4.95
N LEU A 138 2.94 -14.11 -5.63
CA LEU A 138 2.73 -14.07 -7.08
C LEU A 138 1.65 -13.05 -7.46
N ARG A 139 0.49 -13.07 -6.79
CA ARG A 139 -0.60 -12.10 -7.00
C ARG A 139 -0.15 -10.64 -6.80
N PHE A 140 0.73 -10.41 -5.82
CA PHE A 140 1.32 -9.10 -5.59
C PHE A 140 2.10 -8.62 -6.82
N TRP A 141 2.96 -9.48 -7.40
CA TRP A 141 3.72 -9.10 -8.59
C TRP A 141 2.84 -8.96 -9.84
N GLU A 142 1.75 -9.72 -9.96
CA GLU A 142 0.75 -9.52 -11.00
C GLU A 142 0.07 -8.13 -10.87
N LEU A 143 -0.27 -7.73 -9.65
CA LEU A 143 -0.80 -6.39 -9.37
C LEU A 143 0.18 -5.28 -9.75
N VAL A 144 1.45 -5.42 -9.35
CA VAL A 144 2.50 -4.45 -9.69
C VAL A 144 2.70 -4.38 -11.21
N ALA A 145 2.75 -5.53 -11.89
CA ALA A 145 2.90 -5.58 -13.35
C ALA A 145 1.70 -4.93 -14.07
N HIS A 146 0.47 -5.19 -13.61
CA HIS A 146 -0.72 -4.58 -14.20
C HIS A 146 -0.69 -3.06 -14.10
N ARG A 147 -0.35 -2.51 -12.92
CA ARG A 147 -0.23 -1.06 -12.68
C ARG A 147 0.84 -0.41 -13.55
N ARG A 148 1.96 -1.13 -13.72
CA ARG A 148 3.04 -0.71 -14.61
C ARG A 148 2.56 -0.52 -16.05
N HIS A 149 1.75 -1.45 -16.55
CA HIS A 149 1.21 -1.40 -17.91
C HIS A 149 0.12 -0.34 -18.11
N THR A 150 -0.66 -0.03 -17.08
CA THR A 150 -1.68 1.04 -17.15
C THR A 150 -1.09 2.45 -16.99
N GLY A 151 0.23 2.56 -16.80
CA GLY A 151 0.94 3.85 -16.70
C GLY A 151 0.91 4.48 -15.31
N THR A 152 0.55 3.73 -14.27
CA THR A 152 0.59 4.19 -12.88
C THR A 152 2.04 4.12 -12.36
N ARG A 153 2.54 5.13 -11.63
CA ARG A 153 3.92 5.11 -11.07
C ARG A 153 3.91 4.15 -9.86
N CYS A 154 4.82 3.16 -9.83
CA CYS A 154 4.92 2.20 -8.74
C CYS A 154 6.32 2.19 -8.12
#